data_AF-A0A812A0M0-F1
#
_entry.id   AF-A0A812A0M0-F1
#
_cell.length_a   1.000
_cell.length_b   1.000
_cell.length_c   1.000
_cell.angle_alpha   90.00
_cell.angle_beta   90.00
_cell.angle_gamma   90.00
#
_symmetry.space_group_name_H-M   'P 1'
#
loop_
_entity.id
_entity.type
_entity.pdbx_description
1 polymer ?
#
loop_
_entity_poly.entity_id
_entity_poly.type
_entity_poly.pdbx_seq_one_letter_code
_entity_poly.pdbx_strand_id
1 'polypeptide(L)'
;MHSQIARDALDLGADLINDVSGFTGDKNMSRVAAEYDCPVMLMASRNKPGDVVGLSDTLDALSRIIQNAEEDGVGSDRIILDPAIGRWCKMRTTEHDLEIIKNFKRFTVFQKPLLAALSRKSFIGDVLGKPPWGATIWKHCCNCDCCIHGS
;
A
#
# COMPACT_ATOMS: atom_id res chain seq x y z
N MET A 1 -14.20 -1.48 -1.88
CA MET A 1 -13.53 -2.57 -2.61
C MET A 1 -14.49 -3.74 -2.66
N HIS A 2 -14.57 -4.46 -3.78
CA HIS A 2 -15.53 -5.54 -3.96
C HIS A 2 -14.82 -6.76 -4.58
N SER A 3 -14.84 -7.87 -3.87
CA SER A 3 -14.17 -9.12 -4.25
C SER A 3 -14.65 -9.64 -5.62
N GLN A 4 -15.94 -9.48 -5.94
CA GLN A 4 -16.47 -9.86 -7.26
C GLN A 4 -15.83 -9.05 -8.41
N ILE A 5 -15.67 -7.73 -8.23
CA ILE A 5 -15.04 -6.89 -9.25
C ILE A 5 -13.57 -7.29 -9.43
N ALA A 6 -12.87 -7.60 -8.34
CA ALA A 6 -11.49 -8.07 -8.41
C ALA A 6 -11.39 -9.41 -9.16
N ARG A 7 -12.30 -10.35 -8.88
CA ARG A 7 -12.38 -11.63 -9.58
C ARG A 7 -12.58 -11.44 -11.08
N ASP A 8 -13.62 -10.67 -11.45
CA ASP A 8 -13.93 -10.42 -12.85
C ASP A 8 -12.76 -9.74 -13.58
N ALA A 9 -12.04 -8.83 -12.91
CA ALA A 9 -10.86 -8.18 -13.46
C ALA A 9 -9.68 -9.14 -13.65
N LEU A 10 -9.43 -10.03 -12.69
CA LEU A 10 -8.38 -11.05 -12.78
C LEU A 10 -8.70 -12.08 -13.88
N ASP A 11 -9.96 -12.49 -14.02
CA ASP A 11 -10.43 -13.37 -15.11
C ASP A 11 -10.23 -12.74 -16.50
N LEU A 12 -10.24 -11.40 -16.58
CA LEU A 12 -9.95 -10.63 -17.80
C LEU A 12 -8.45 -10.33 -17.99
N GLY A 13 -7.59 -10.83 -17.12
CA GLY A 13 -6.13 -10.71 -17.24
C GLY A 13 -5.51 -9.52 -16.50
N ALA A 14 -6.17 -8.97 -15.48
CA ALA A 14 -5.50 -8.04 -14.57
C ALA A 14 -4.34 -8.75 -13.83
N ASP A 15 -3.22 -8.04 -13.67
CA ASP A 15 -2.01 -8.63 -13.07
C ASP A 15 -1.95 -8.50 -11.54
N LEU A 16 -2.71 -7.58 -10.93
CA LEU A 16 -2.63 -7.28 -9.50
C LEU A 16 -3.92 -6.68 -8.95
N ILE A 17 -4.12 -6.82 -7.65
CA ILE A 17 -5.18 -6.11 -6.90
C ILE A 17 -4.57 -4.91 -6.16
N ASN A 18 -5.11 -3.71 -6.36
CA ASN A 18 -4.82 -2.56 -5.52
C ASN A 18 -5.99 -2.29 -4.57
N ASP A 19 -5.84 -2.69 -3.31
CA ASP A 19 -6.86 -2.53 -2.27
C ASP A 19 -6.51 -1.41 -1.29
N VAL A 20 -7.09 -0.24 -1.55
CA VAL A 20 -6.97 0.97 -0.72
C VAL A 20 -7.62 0.82 0.67
N SER A 21 -8.42 -0.21 0.90
CA SER A 21 -8.97 -0.52 2.23
C SER A 21 -8.09 -1.49 3.02
N GLY A 22 -7.04 -2.05 2.42
CA GLY A 22 -6.21 -3.06 3.09
C GLY A 22 -7.02 -4.30 3.47
N PHE A 23 -7.90 -4.75 2.59
CA PHE A 23 -8.86 -5.85 2.80
C PHE A 23 -9.93 -5.62 3.88
N THR A 24 -10.01 -4.43 4.47
CA THR A 24 -11.08 -4.13 5.46
C THR A 24 -12.43 -3.86 4.81
N GLY A 25 -12.46 -3.51 3.51
CA GLY A 25 -13.70 -3.16 2.80
C GLY A 25 -14.55 -4.35 2.36
N ASP A 26 -13.94 -5.51 2.09
CA ASP A 26 -14.63 -6.76 1.76
C ASP A 26 -13.83 -7.95 2.29
N LYS A 27 -14.43 -8.69 3.23
CA LYS A 27 -13.82 -9.84 3.92
C LYS A 27 -13.40 -11.00 3.00
N ASN A 28 -13.90 -11.04 1.77
CA ASN A 28 -13.54 -12.09 0.81
C ASN A 28 -12.37 -11.69 -0.10
N MET A 29 -11.93 -10.42 -0.07
CA MET A 29 -10.91 -9.93 -1.01
C MET A 29 -9.55 -10.64 -0.84
N SER A 30 -9.13 -10.86 0.41
CA SER A 30 -7.89 -11.59 0.73
C SER A 30 -7.89 -13.01 0.16
N ARG A 31 -9.03 -13.69 0.25
CA ARG A 31 -9.21 -15.04 -0.31
C ARG A 31 -9.18 -15.07 -1.83
N VAL A 32 -9.78 -14.06 -2.48
CA VAL A 32 -9.66 -13.91 -3.94
C VAL A 32 -8.19 -13.71 -4.32
N ALA A 33 -7.46 -12.83 -3.61
CA ALA A 33 -6.05 -12.63 -3.87
C ALA A 33 -5.22 -13.92 -3.70
N ALA A 34 -5.52 -14.72 -2.68
CA ALA A 34 -4.87 -16.00 -2.43
C ALA A 34 -5.20 -17.05 -3.51
N GLU A 35 -6.47 -17.13 -3.94
CA GLU A 35 -6.92 -18.08 -4.95
C GLU A 35 -6.25 -17.85 -6.32
N TYR A 36 -6.08 -16.60 -6.70
CA TYR A 36 -5.44 -16.23 -7.97
C TYR A 36 -3.91 -16.13 -7.87
N ASP A 37 -3.32 -16.25 -6.67
CA ASP A 37 -1.89 -16.06 -6.39
C ASP A 37 -1.32 -14.77 -7.04
N CYS A 38 -2.12 -13.70 -7.02
CA CYS A 38 -1.75 -12.42 -7.64
C CYS A 38 -1.09 -11.47 -6.64
N PRO A 39 -0.15 -10.61 -7.07
CA PRO A 39 0.34 -9.50 -6.25
C PRO A 39 -0.78 -8.58 -5.76
N VAL A 40 -0.63 -8.06 -4.54
CA VAL A 40 -1.57 -7.13 -3.91
C VAL A 40 -0.88 -5.90 -3.35
N MET A 41 -1.46 -4.73 -3.61
CA MET A 41 -1.07 -3.48 -2.98
C MET A 41 -2.08 -3.14 -1.87
N LEU A 42 -1.62 -3.05 -0.64
CA LEU A 42 -2.46 -2.85 0.54
C LEU A 42 -2.12 -1.55 1.23
N MET A 43 -3.10 -0.67 1.36
CA MET A 43 -2.92 0.64 2.00
C MET A 43 -3.29 0.60 3.48
N ALA A 44 -2.48 1.26 4.31
CA ALA A 44 -2.70 1.41 5.74
C ALA A 44 -4.10 2.01 6.03
N SER A 45 -4.97 1.17 6.59
CA SER A 45 -6.39 1.46 6.84
C SER A 45 -6.90 0.63 8.03
N ARG A 46 -7.93 1.10 8.73
CA ARG A 46 -8.62 0.37 9.81
C ARG A 46 -10.09 0.11 9.49
N ASN A 47 -10.87 1.17 9.27
CA ASN A 47 -12.31 1.05 8.98
C ASN A 47 -12.66 1.65 7.61
N LYS A 48 -11.92 2.68 7.20
CA LYS A 48 -12.09 3.35 5.91
C LYS A 48 -10.71 3.49 5.26
N PRO A 49 -10.65 3.52 3.91
CA PRO A 49 -9.39 3.75 3.20
C PRO A 49 -8.61 4.96 3.76
N GLY A 50 -7.41 4.70 4.28
CA GLY A 50 -6.47 5.74 4.74
C GLY A 50 -6.92 6.50 6.00
N ASP A 51 -7.77 5.92 6.84
CA ASP A 51 -8.28 6.54 8.07
C ASP A 51 -7.29 6.56 9.25
N VAL A 52 -6.06 6.08 9.04
CA VAL A 52 -4.98 6.09 10.03
C VAL A 52 -4.15 7.37 9.97
N VAL A 53 -3.74 7.87 11.13
CA VAL A 53 -3.06 9.17 11.27
C VAL A 53 -1.75 9.00 12.04
N GLY A 54 -0.67 9.54 11.48
CA GLY A 54 0.66 9.50 12.11
C GLY A 54 1.38 8.16 11.93
N LEU A 55 2.67 8.16 12.28
CA LEU A 55 3.57 7.04 12.00
C LEU A 55 3.19 5.75 12.75
N SER A 56 2.89 5.83 14.05
CA SER A 56 2.61 4.66 14.88
C SER A 56 1.38 3.90 14.41
N ASP A 57 0.26 4.61 14.23
CA ASP A 57 -0.99 3.99 13.77
C ASP A 57 -0.87 3.40 12.37
N THR A 58 -0.04 4.01 11.51
CA THR A 58 0.24 3.49 10.17
C THR A 58 1.01 2.17 10.23
N LEU A 59 2.04 2.07 11.08
CA LEU A 59 2.79 0.82 11.29
C LEU A 59 1.87 -0.27 11.85
N ASP A 60 1.08 0.06 12.88
CA ASP A 60 0.17 -0.89 13.51
C ASP A 60 -0.89 -1.42 12.52
N ALA A 61 -1.44 -0.54 11.68
CA ALA A 61 -2.41 -0.92 10.67
C ALA A 61 -1.81 -1.84 9.61
N LEU A 62 -0.62 -1.51 9.09
CA LEU A 62 0.06 -2.37 8.11
C LEU A 62 0.42 -3.73 8.70
N SER A 63 0.89 -3.78 9.96
CA SER A 63 1.19 -5.04 10.65
C SER A 63 -0.03 -5.97 10.68
N ARG A 64 -1.21 -5.42 11.06
CA ARG A 64 -2.47 -6.19 11.08
C ARG A 64 -2.93 -6.62 9.68
N ILE A 65 -2.80 -5.74 8.70
CA ILE A 65 -3.16 -6.03 7.31
C ILE A 65 -2.32 -7.19 6.77
N ILE A 66 -1.00 -7.16 7.02
CA ILE A 66 -0.07 -8.24 6.64
C ILE A 66 -0.50 -9.55 7.30
N GLN A 67 -0.68 -9.54 8.63
CA GLN A 67 -1.06 -10.73 9.37
C GLN A 67 -2.34 -11.36 8.80
N ASN A 68 -3.39 -10.55 8.62
CA ASN A 68 -4.67 -11.05 8.11
C ASN A 68 -4.55 -11.60 6.69
N ALA A 69 -3.78 -10.92 5.81
CA ALA A 69 -3.57 -11.38 4.44
C ALA A 69 -2.85 -12.74 4.40
N GLU A 70 -1.80 -12.91 5.21
CA GLU A 70 -1.05 -14.16 5.30
C GLU A 70 -1.88 -15.28 5.94
N GLU A 71 -2.69 -14.98 6.95
CA GLU A 71 -3.64 -15.94 7.56
C GLU A 71 -4.70 -16.44 6.56
N ASP A 72 -5.12 -15.59 5.63
CA ASP A 72 -6.04 -15.96 4.53
C ASP A 72 -5.32 -16.63 3.34
N GLY A 73 -4.01 -16.85 3.43
CA GLY A 73 -3.22 -17.61 2.45
C GLY A 73 -2.56 -16.78 1.35
N VAL A 74 -2.55 -15.45 1.45
CA VAL A 74 -1.81 -14.60 0.50
C VAL A 74 -0.31 -14.79 0.71
N GLY A 75 0.41 -15.12 -0.36
CA GLY A 75 1.86 -15.29 -0.34
C GLY A 75 2.59 -14.05 0.20
N SER A 76 3.55 -14.24 1.09
CA SER A 76 4.25 -13.12 1.75
C SER A 76 4.97 -12.20 0.75
N ASP A 77 5.48 -12.78 -0.34
CA ASP A 77 6.14 -12.14 -1.47
C ASP A 77 5.17 -11.47 -2.47
N ARG A 78 3.86 -11.73 -2.34
CA ARG A 78 2.80 -11.08 -3.12
C ARG A 78 2.35 -9.74 -2.53
N ILE A 79 2.79 -9.37 -1.33
CA ILE A 79 2.26 -8.20 -0.62
C ILE A 79 3.15 -6.96 -0.79
N ILE A 80 2.56 -5.87 -1.29
CA ILE A 80 3.15 -4.53 -1.41
C ILE A 80 2.40 -3.58 -0.47
N LEU A 81 3.11 -2.73 0.26
CA LEU A 81 2.53 -1.86 1.29
C LEU A 81 2.46 -0.39 0.85
N ASP A 82 1.35 0.28 1.13
CA ASP A 82 1.17 1.74 0.97
C ASP A 82 0.90 2.41 2.35
N PRO A 83 1.77 3.31 2.83
CA PRO A 83 1.60 4.04 4.10
C PRO A 83 0.49 5.12 4.12
N ALA A 84 -0.36 5.18 3.08
CA ALA A 84 -1.44 6.14 2.93
C ALA A 84 -0.98 7.61 2.95
N ILE A 85 0.17 7.93 2.37
CA ILE A 85 0.65 9.33 2.31
C ILE A 85 -0.29 10.12 1.40
N GLY A 86 -0.84 11.24 1.90
CA GLY A 86 -1.65 12.11 1.06
C GLY A 86 -2.95 12.70 1.58
N ARG A 87 -3.08 13.02 2.87
CA ARG A 87 -4.31 13.57 3.46
C ARG A 87 -5.58 12.77 3.11
N TRP A 88 -5.51 11.44 3.19
CA TRP A 88 -6.63 10.53 2.87
C TRP A 88 -7.87 10.72 3.75
N CYS A 89 -7.70 11.26 4.96
CA CYS A 89 -8.79 11.59 5.86
C CYS A 89 -8.65 13.01 6.41
N LYS A 90 -9.77 13.60 6.84
CA LYS A 90 -9.82 15.01 7.30
C LYS A 90 -8.88 15.32 8.46
N MET A 91 -8.61 14.34 9.32
CA MET A 91 -7.73 14.50 10.49
C MET A 91 -6.24 14.44 10.13
N ARG A 92 -5.90 13.90 8.95
CA ARG A 92 -4.52 13.73 8.52
C ARG A 92 -4.01 15.02 7.88
N THR A 93 -3.04 15.64 8.53
CA THR A 93 -2.41 16.90 8.08
C THR A 93 -1.14 16.65 7.27
N THR A 94 -0.62 17.73 6.67
CA THR A 94 0.69 17.77 6.00
C THR A 94 1.82 17.30 6.92
N GLU A 95 1.79 17.68 8.20
CA GLU A 95 2.82 17.33 9.18
C GLU A 95 2.86 15.82 9.44
N HIS A 96 1.70 15.16 9.49
CA HIS A 96 1.60 13.71 9.60
C HIS A 96 2.19 13.00 8.37
N ASP A 97 1.89 13.49 7.17
CA ASP A 97 2.48 12.96 5.94
C ASP A 97 4.00 13.18 5.89
N LEU A 98 4.49 14.36 6.30
CA LEU A 98 5.92 14.65 6.44
C LEU A 98 6.60 13.74 7.47
N GLU A 99 5.94 13.45 8.58
CA GLU A 99 6.46 12.53 9.61
C GLU A 99 6.70 11.14 9.02
N ILE A 100 5.72 10.62 8.27
CA ILE A 100 5.81 9.30 7.63
C ILE A 100 6.90 9.29 6.56
N ILE A 101 7.02 10.34 5.74
CA ILE A 101 8.10 10.48 4.75
C ILE A 101 9.47 10.51 5.43
N LYS A 102 9.64 11.31 6.50
CA LYS A 102 10.91 11.40 7.26
C LYS A 102 11.30 10.05 7.86
N ASN A 103 10.31 9.26 8.27
CA ASN A 103 10.51 7.95 8.90
C ASN A 103 10.27 6.77 7.94
N PHE A 104 10.31 6.99 6.62
CA PHE A 104 9.99 5.95 5.63
C PHE A 104 10.84 4.68 5.76
N LYS A 105 12.08 4.81 6.26
CA LYS A 105 12.95 3.67 6.55
C LYS A 105 12.39 2.73 7.63
N ARG A 106 11.52 3.19 8.54
CA ARG A 106 10.96 2.31 9.60
C ARG A 106 10.09 1.20 9.03
N PHE A 107 9.46 1.41 7.88
CA PHE A 107 8.62 0.42 7.24
C PHE A 107 9.40 -0.77 6.65
N THR A 108 10.73 -0.68 6.55
CA THR A 108 11.56 -1.83 6.12
C THR A 108 11.50 -2.99 7.10
N VAL A 109 11.03 -2.76 8.33
CA VAL A 109 10.78 -3.80 9.34
C VAL A 109 9.87 -4.91 8.82
N PHE A 110 8.96 -4.59 7.90
CA PHE A 110 8.04 -5.55 7.31
C PHE A 110 8.67 -6.44 6.24
N GLN A 111 9.88 -6.12 5.77
CA GLN A 111 10.58 -6.87 4.72
C GLN A 111 9.74 -7.08 3.44
N LYS A 112 8.87 -6.12 3.13
CA LYS A 112 7.98 -6.13 1.96
C LYS A 112 8.25 -4.89 1.09
N PRO A 113 7.99 -4.96 -0.22
CA PRO A 113 8.03 -3.78 -1.08
C PRO A 113 7.11 -2.68 -0.56
N LEU A 114 7.60 -1.44 -0.60
CA LEU A 114 6.85 -0.25 -0.20
C LEU A 114 6.60 0.62 -1.42
N LEU A 115 5.34 1.01 -1.61
CA LEU A 115 4.92 1.94 -2.63
C LEU A 115 4.30 3.16 -1.97
N ALA A 116 4.94 4.32 -2.16
CA ALA A 116 4.35 5.61 -1.83
C ALA A 116 4.18 6.43 -3.11
N ALA A 117 2.94 6.53 -3.58
CA ALA A 117 2.59 7.42 -4.67
C ALA A 117 2.54 8.87 -4.14
N LEU A 118 3.67 9.57 -4.18
CA LEU A 118 3.72 11.03 -4.00
C LEU A 118 3.23 11.78 -5.25
N SER A 119 2.93 11.06 -6.32
CA SER A 119 2.43 11.60 -7.57
C SER A 119 1.06 12.25 -7.38
N ARG A 120 1.01 13.57 -7.60
CA ARG A 120 -0.19 14.43 -7.76
C ARG A 120 -0.95 14.86 -6.50
N LYS A 121 -0.42 14.68 -5.30
CA LYS A 121 -1.04 15.28 -4.12
C LYS A 121 -0.50 16.69 -3.88
N SER A 122 -1.41 17.65 -3.78
CA SER A 122 -1.21 19.11 -3.56
C SER A 122 -0.09 19.48 -2.58
N PHE A 123 0.25 18.57 -1.67
CA PHE A 123 1.40 18.61 -0.77
C PHE A 123 2.74 19.02 -1.37
N ILE A 124 3.14 18.48 -2.53
CA ILE A 124 4.42 18.86 -3.18
C ILE A 124 4.35 20.29 -3.73
N GLY A 125 3.19 20.72 -4.22
CA GLY A 125 2.95 22.09 -4.68
C GLY A 125 2.94 23.10 -3.52
N ASP A 126 2.34 22.72 -2.39
CA ASP A 126 2.22 23.55 -1.18
C ASP A 126 3.59 23.79 -0.50
N VAL A 127 4.51 22.81 -0.57
CA VAL A 127 5.85 22.90 0.05
C VAL A 127 6.90 23.51 -0.89
N LEU A 128 6.75 23.38 -2.23
CA LEU A 128 7.80 23.76 -3.20
C LEU A 128 7.43 24.88 -4.17
N GLY A 129 6.18 25.39 -4.16
CA GLY A 129 5.76 26.50 -5.02
C GLY A 129 5.88 26.22 -6.53
N LYS A 130 5.82 24.95 -6.95
CA LYS A 130 6.01 24.52 -8.34
C LYS A 130 4.96 23.46 -8.76
N PRO A 131 4.56 23.42 -10.06
CA PRO A 131 3.59 22.45 -10.57
C PRO A 131 4.14 21.02 -10.56
N PRO A 132 3.25 20.00 -10.48
CA PRO A 132 3.61 18.64 -10.09
C PRO A 132 4.34 17.88 -11.23
N TRP A 133 5.62 17.59 -11.02
CA TRP A 133 6.35 16.56 -11.77
C TRP A 133 6.50 15.32 -10.89
N GLY A 134 6.17 14.15 -11.45
CA GLY A 134 5.95 12.90 -10.72
C GLY A 134 7.15 12.41 -9.92
N ALA A 135 6.95 12.23 -8.61
CA ALA A 135 7.81 11.42 -7.77
C ALA A 135 7.03 10.18 -7.33
N THR A 136 7.41 9.01 -7.83
CA THR A 136 7.03 7.72 -7.24
C THR A 136 8.27 7.24 -6.49
N ILE A 137 8.19 7.07 -5.16
CA ILE A 137 9.30 6.49 -4.40
C ILE A 137 9.07 4.98 -4.36
N TRP A 138 9.79 4.25 -5.21
CA TRP A 138 10.00 2.80 -5.06
C TRP A 138 11.30 2.59 -4.28
N LYS A 139 11.23 1.96 -3.11
CA LYS A 139 12.42 1.43 -2.44
C LYS A 139 12.32 -0.09 -2.43
N HIS A 140 13.05 -0.72 -3.34
CA HIS A 140 13.29 -2.15 -3.34
C HIS A 140 14.19 -2.47 -2.15
N CYS A 141 13.69 -3.23 -1.17
CA CYS A 141 14.51 -3.78 -0.08
C CYS A 141 14.55 -5.30 -0.26
N CYS A 142 15.21 -5.75 -1.32
CA CYS A 142 15.55 -7.17 -1.49
C CYS A 142 16.93 -7.40 -0.90
N ASN A 143 17.01 -8.34 0.05
CA ASN A 143 18.26 -8.94 0.51
C ASN A 143 18.37 -10.38 -0.02
N CYS A 144 18.03 -10.59 -1.31
CA CYS A 144 18.19 -11.85 -2.02
C CYS A 144 18.51 -11.60 -3.51
N ASP A 145 19.62 -12.17 -3.98
CA ASP A 145 20.16 -12.11 -5.35
C ASP A 145 19.29 -12.85 -6.38
N CYS A 146 18.10 -12.33 -6.70
CA CYS A 146 17.32 -12.83 -7.84
C CYS A 146 16.57 -11.68 -8.53
N CYS A 147 17.30 -10.79 -9.20
CA CYS A 147 16.74 -9.93 -10.24
C CYS A 147 16.81 -10.66 -11.59
N ILE A 148 15.69 -11.25 -11.98
CA ILE A 148 15.44 -11.81 -13.31
C ILE A 148 15.47 -10.63 -14.29
N HIS A 149 16.40 -10.67 -15.25
CA HIS A 149 16.42 -9.77 -16.40
C HIS A 149 15.27 -10.13 -17.33
N GLY A 150 14.30 -9.22 -17.48
CA GLY A 150 13.38 -9.20 -18.61
C GLY A 150 14.01 -8.45 -19.77
N SER A 151 13.86 -9.01 -20.96
CA SER A 151 14.50 -8.73 -22.26
C SER A 151 14.60 -7.27 -22.68
#